data_AF-B2FJ39-F1
#
_entry.id   AF-B2FJ39-F1
#
_cell.length_a   1.000
_cell.length_b   1.000
_cell.length_c   1.000
_cell.angle_alpha   90.00
_cell.angle_beta   90.00
_cell.angle_gamma   90.00
#
_symmetry.space_group_name_H-M   'P 1'
#
loop_
_entity.id
_entity.type
_entity.pdbx_description
1 polymer ?
#
loop_
_entity_poly.entity_id
_entity_poly.type
_entity_poly.pdbx_seq_one_letter_code
_entity_poly.pdbx_strand_id
1 'polypeptide(L)' 'MVREALYMAALTAIRYEPRLRAFYAGLKAKGKASKVALVAVMRKMLVILNARKRDAEVALGCP' A
#
# COMPACT_ATOMS: atom_id res chain seq x y z
N MET A 1 -1.26 13.74 -9.12
CA MET A 1 -0.09 13.77 -8.22
C MET A 1 -0.06 12.62 -7.21
N VAL A 2 -0.87 12.61 -6.14
CA VAL A 2 -0.78 11.56 -5.09
C VAL A 2 -1.15 10.16 -5.62
N ARG A 3 -2.18 10.06 -6.45
CA ARG A 3 -2.62 8.79 -7.04
C ARG A 3 -1.55 8.15 -7.92
N GLU A 4 -0.88 8.94 -8.76
CA GLU A 4 0.16 8.43 -9.67
C GLU A 4 1.39 7.97 -8.89
N ALA A 5 1.84 8.75 -7.91
CA ALA A 5 2.96 8.37 -7.05
C ALA A 5 2.68 7.03 -6.33
N LEU A 6 1.49 6.88 -5.74
CA LEU A 6 1.09 5.63 -5.10
C LEU A 6 0.94 4.48 -6.09
N TYR A 7 0.51 4.75 -7.32
CA TYR A 7 0.39 3.73 -8.35
C TYR A 7 1.77 3.17 -8.74
N MET A 8 2.74 4.06 -8.99
CA MET A 8 4.13 3.66 -9.29
C MET A 8 4.76 2.94 -8.10
N ALA A 9 4.55 3.42 -6.88
CA ALA A 9 5.02 2.75 -5.67
C ALA A 9 4.39 1.36 -5.49
N ALA A 10 3.08 1.21 -5.77
CA ALA A 10 2.39 -0.06 -5.70
C ALA A 10 2.91 -1.07 -6.72
N LEU A 11 3.24 -0.64 -7.95
CA LEU A 11 3.84 -1.50 -8.98
C LEU A 11 5.19 -2.06 -8.54
N THR A 12 6.04 -1.24 -7.92
CA THR A 12 7.32 -1.68 -7.37
C THR A 12 7.11 -2.59 -6.16
N ALA A 13 6.20 -2.21 -5.25
CA ALA A 13 5.93 -2.96 -4.03
C ALA A 13 5.43 -4.39 -4.31
N ILE A 14 4.55 -4.61 -5.29
CA ILE A 14 4.10 -5.96 -5.62
C ILE A 14 5.19 -6.86 -6.21
N ARG A 15 6.31 -6.29 -6.68
CA ARG A 15 7.46 -7.07 -7.21
C ARG A 15 8.44 -7.45 -6.12
N TYR A 16 8.80 -6.49 -5.26
CA TYR A 16 9.93 -6.62 -4.34
C TYR A 16 9.54 -6.80 -2.88
N GLU A 17 8.33 -6.42 -2.46
CA GLU A 17 7.87 -6.59 -1.07
C GLU A 17 6.99 -7.85 -0.94
N PRO A 18 7.49 -8.94 -0.31
CA PRO A 18 6.79 -10.22 -0.27
C PRO A 18 5.38 -10.14 0.34
N ARG A 19 5.17 -9.31 1.37
CA ARG A 19 3.87 -9.19 2.05
C ARG A 19 2.81 -8.51 1.17
N LEU A 20 3.22 -7.51 0.39
CA LEU A 20 2.34 -6.81 -0.54
C LEU A 20 2.10 -7.61 -1.82
N ARG A 21 3.11 -8.34 -2.29
CA ARG A 21 2.98 -9.32 -3.37
C ARG A 21 1.97 -10.42 -3.03
N ALA A 22 2.07 -11.02 -1.85
CA ALA A 22 1.13 -12.04 -1.40
C ALA A 22 -0.31 -11.50 -1.28
N PHE A 23 -0.47 -10.28 -0.76
CA PHE A 23 -1.77 -9.61 -0.69
C PHE A 23 -2.37 -9.38 -2.09
N TYR A 24 -1.59 -8.86 -3.04
CA TYR A 24 -2.01 -8.69 -4.43
C TYR A 24 -2.39 -10.02 -5.08
N ALA A 25 -1.54 -11.05 -4.94
CA ALA A 25 -1.78 -12.38 -5.48
C ALA A 25 -3.05 -13.01 -4.91
N GLY A 26 -3.32 -12.85 -3.60
CA GLY A 26 -4.56 -13.32 -2.98
C GLY A 26 -5.81 -12.66 -3.55
N LEU A 27 -5.76 -11.37 -3.88
CA LEU A 27 -6.87 -10.68 -4.56
C LEU A 27 -7.05 -11.19 -6.00
N LYS A 28 -5.94 -11.43 -6.71
CA LYS A 28 -5.97 -12.01 -8.06
C LYS A 28 -6.54 -13.43 -8.06
N ALA A 29 -6.17 -14.27 -7.10
CA ALA A 29 -6.71 -15.61 -6.93
C ALA A 29 -8.22 -15.61 -6.66
N LYS A 30 -8.74 -14.56 -6.02
CA LYS A 30 -10.18 -14.32 -5.82
C LYS A 30 -10.90 -13.72 -7.05
N GLY A 31 -10.28 -13.77 -8.22
CA GLY A 31 -10.86 -13.28 -9.49
C GLY A 31 -10.91 -11.76 -9.63
N LYS A 32 -10.24 -10.98 -8.76
CA LYS A 32 -10.27 -9.52 -8.87
C LYS A 32 -9.48 -9.03 -10.09
N ALA A 33 -10.02 -8.01 -10.76
CA ALA A 33 -9.32 -7.31 -11.84
C ALA A 33 -8.00 -6.71 -11.32
N SER A 34 -6.96 -6.70 -12.17
CA SER A 34 -5.61 -6.27 -11.77
C SER A 34 -5.61 -4.82 -11.25
N LYS A 35 -6.40 -3.93 -11.86
CA LYS A 35 -6.57 -2.55 -11.40
C LYS A 35 -7.18 -2.47 -10.00
N VAL A 36 -8.17 -3.31 -9.69
CA VAL A 36 -8.79 -3.37 -8.35
C VAL A 36 -7.77 -3.87 -7.32
N ALA A 37 -7.02 -4.91 -7.66
CA ALA A 37 -5.98 -5.43 -6.78
C ALA A 37 -4.85 -4.40 -6.52
N LEU A 38 -4.43 -3.65 -7.55
CA LEU A 38 -3.47 -2.56 -7.40
C LEU A 38 -4.01 -1.42 -6.53
N VAL A 39 -5.26 -1.00 -6.72
CA VAL A 39 -5.88 0.03 -5.88
C VAL A 39 -5.97 -0.42 -4.42
N ALA A 40 -6.25 -1.71 -4.17
CA ALA A 40 -6.23 -2.26 -2.81
C ALA A 40 -4.82 -2.23 -2.19
N VAL A 41 -3.77 -2.51 -2.97
CA VAL A 41 -2.37 -2.37 -2.53
C VAL A 41 -2.06 -0.91 -2.18
N MET A 42 -2.44 0.03 -3.05
CA MET A 42 -2.27 1.48 -2.78
C MET A 42 -2.94 1.90 -1.48
N ARG A 43 -4.17 1.43 -1.23
CA ARG A 43 -4.90 1.71 0.02
C ARG A 43 -4.18 1.11 1.23
N LYS A 44 -3.66 -0.11 1.13
CA LYS A 44 -2.89 -0.75 2.19
C LYS A 44 -1.61 0.03 2.50
N MET A 45 -0.90 0.51 1.50
CA MET A 45 0.28 1.37 1.67
C MET A 45 -0.04 2.68 2.38
N LEU A 46 -1.13 3.35 1.97
CA LEU A 46 -1.59 4.58 2.63
C LEU A 46 -1.91 4.36 4.12
N VAL A 47 -2.56 3.24 4.46
CA VAL A 47 -2.85 2.91 5.87
C VAL A 47 -1.55 2.71 6.67
N ILE A 48 -0.56 2.01 6.11
CA ILE A 48 0.74 1.80 6.75
C ILE A 48 1.46 3.14 6.97
N LEU A 49 1.48 4.01 5.95
CA LEU A 49 2.11 5.32 6.04
C LEU A 49 1.43 6.20 7.09
N ASN A 50 0.08 6.21 7.13
CA ASN A 50 -0.66 6.97 8.13
C ASN A 50 -0.45 6.44 9.55
N ALA A 51 -0.32 5.13 9.72
CA ALA A 51 0.03 4.54 11.01
C ALA A 51 1.44 5.00 11.44
N ARG A 52 2.44 4.87 10.57
CA ARG A 52 3.82 5.32 10.86
C ARG A 52 3.92 6.81 11.14
N LYS A 53 3.15 7.65 10.43
CA LYS A 53 3.08 9.10 10.68
C LYS A 53 2.56 9.37 12.09
N ARG A 54 1.46 8.72 12.48
CA ARG A 54 0.89 8.84 13.82
C ARG A 54 1.88 8.37 14.89
N ASP A 55 2.53 7.22 14.68
CA ASP A 55 3.53 6.69 15.62
C ASP A 55 4.71 7.67 15.77
N ALA A 56 5.13 8.30 14.67
CA ALA A 56 6.20 9.31 14.68
C ALA A 56 5.76 10.61 15.39
N GLU A 57 4.54 11.09 15.18
CA GLU A 57 3.97 12.26 15.88
C GLU A 57 3.95 12.03 17.40
N VAL A 58 3.47 10.86 17.82
CA VAL A 58 3.46 10.45 19.25
C VAL A 58 4.88 10.39 19.80
N ALA A 59 5.83 9.82 19.06
CA ALA A 59 7.22 9.71 19.51
C ALA A 59 7.94 11.07 19.61
N LEU A 60 7.56 12.05 18.78
CA LEU A 60 8.15 13.38 18.77
C LEU A 60 7.50 14.35 19.76
N GLY A 61 6.40 13.96 20.43
CA GLY A 61 5.67 14.83 21.34
C GLY A 61 5.08 16.08 20.67
N CYS A 62 4.98 16.08 19.34
CA CYS A 62 4.38 17.17 18.58
C CYS A 62 2.86 16.95 18.53
N PRO A 63 2.05 17.94 18.95
CA PRO A 63 0.59 17.84 18.89
C PRO A 63 0.07 17.77 17.44
#